data_AF-A0A9P7Y8G7-F1
#
_entry.id   AF-A0A9P7Y8G7-F1
#
_cell.length_a   1.000
_cell.length_b   1.000
_cell.length_c   1.000
_cell.angle_alpha   90.00
_cell.angle_beta   90.00
_cell.angle_gamma   90.00
#
_symmetry.space_group_name_H-M   'P 1'
#
loop_
_entity.id
_entity.type
_entity.pdbx_description
1 polymer ?
#
loop_
_entity_poly.entity_id
_entity_poly.type
_entity_poly.pdbx_seq_one_letter_code
_entity_poly.pdbx_strand_id
1 'polypeptide(L)'
;MGGFYMAYLESLCRRRGWRDPLYETYRSSSGFTCLVLVNGREYQTDLAYESDGLAQENAAMRAFMVCRNFSVNGVADTREGVEVEAILSTSAAAVLQRLPSDESS
;
A
#
# COMPACT_ATOMS: atom_id res chain seq x y z
N MET A 1 10.41 -14.15 -2.44
CA MET A 1 10.56 -13.86 -3.89
C MET A 1 9.71 -12.64 -4.17
N GLY A 2 10.28 -11.55 -4.68
CA GLY A 2 9.48 -10.39 -5.12
C GLY A 2 8.70 -10.77 -6.39
N GLY A 3 7.44 -10.36 -6.48
CA GLY A 3 6.61 -10.64 -7.64
C GLY A 3 7.05 -9.85 -8.88
N PHE A 4 6.59 -10.28 -10.06
CA PHE A 4 7.02 -9.72 -11.34
C PHE A 4 6.66 -8.23 -11.46
N TYR A 5 5.44 -7.86 -11.05
CA TYR A 5 4.97 -6.48 -11.09
C TYR A 5 5.69 -5.57 -10.10
N MET A 6 6.15 -6.10 -8.96
CA MET A 6 6.95 -5.31 -8.02
C MET A 6 8.25 -4.81 -8.66
N ALA A 7 8.96 -5.70 -9.37
CA ALA A 7 10.19 -5.35 -10.08
C ALA A 7 9.94 -4.40 -11.27
N TYR A 8 8.81 -4.56 -11.97
CA TYR A 8 8.41 -3.64 -13.04
C TYR A 8 8.08 -2.25 -12.52
N LEU A 9 7.43 -2.16 -11.35
CA LEU A 9 7.10 -0.90 -10.71
C LEU A 9 8.36 -0.16 -10.25
N GLU A 10 9.31 -0.88 -9.64
CA GLU A 10 10.63 -0.34 -9.26
C GLU A 10 11.38 0.20 -10.49
N SER A 11 11.42 -0.58 -11.58
CA SER A 11 12.02 -0.16 -12.84
C SER A 11 11.35 1.07 -13.45
N LEU A 12 10.03 1.19 -13.32
CA LEU A 12 9.26 2.35 -13.77
C LEU A 12 9.61 3.60 -12.95
N CYS A 13 9.67 3.47 -11.61
CA CYS A 13 10.03 4.57 -10.72
C CYS A 13 11.45 5.06 -11.02
N ARG A 14 12.41 4.15 -11.17
CA ARG A 14 13.80 4.46 -11.52
C ARG A 14 13.92 5.21 -12.85
N ARG A 15 13.20 4.78 -13.89
CA ARG A 15 13.20 5.48 -15.21
C ARG A 15 12.55 6.85 -15.16
N ARG A 16 11.59 7.07 -14.27
CA ARG A 16 10.87 8.35 -14.10
C ARG A 16 11.55 9.30 -13.10
N GLY A 17 12.57 8.83 -12.37
CA GLY A 17 13.18 9.58 -11.27
C GLY A 17 12.26 9.70 -10.04
N TRP A 18 11.27 8.83 -9.91
CA TRP A 18 10.40 8.77 -8.73
C TRP A 18 11.07 8.02 -7.59
N ARG A 19 10.65 8.31 -6.35
CA ARG A 19 11.05 7.53 -5.17
C ARG A 19 10.61 6.07 -5.34
N ASP A 20 11.40 5.15 -4.80
CA ASP A 20 11.07 3.73 -4.79
C ASP A 20 9.67 3.47 -4.20
N PRO A 21 8.93 2.51 -4.78
CA PRO A 21 7.58 2.20 -4.34
C PRO A 21 7.59 1.63 -2.91
N LEU A 22 6.72 2.14 -2.05
CA LEU A 22 6.56 1.64 -0.67
C LEU A 22 5.39 0.67 -0.63
N TYR A 23 5.57 -0.44 0.09
CA TYR A 23 4.57 -1.49 0.24
C TYR A 23 4.16 -1.62 1.70
N GLU A 24 2.87 -1.52 1.97
CA GLU A 24 2.28 -1.78 3.28
C GLU A 24 1.23 -2.87 3.16
N THR A 25 1.52 -4.03 3.76
CA THR A 25 0.59 -5.15 3.83
C THR A 25 -0.18 -5.15 5.12
N TYR A 26 -1.51 -5.24 5.01
CA TYR A 26 -2.42 -5.32 6.14
C TYR A 26 -3.09 -6.69 6.17
N ARG A 27 -2.98 -7.35 7.32
CA ARG A 27 -3.68 -8.60 7.59
C ARG A 27 -5.01 -8.30 8.27
N SER A 28 -6.09 -8.85 7.72
CA SER A 28 -7.43 -8.77 8.26
C SER A 28 -8.03 -10.17 8.45
N SER A 29 -9.15 -10.27 9.15
CA SER A 29 -9.91 -11.51 9.34
C SER A 29 -10.34 -12.14 8.01
N SER A 30 -10.53 -11.31 7.00
CA SER A 30 -10.96 -11.69 5.64
C SER A 30 -9.81 -12.04 4.69
N GLY A 31 -8.55 -11.89 5.11
CA GLY A 31 -7.36 -12.15 4.29
C GLY A 31 -6.33 -11.02 4.34
N PHE A 32 -5.52 -10.89 3.29
CA PHE A 32 -4.42 -9.95 3.18
C PHE A 32 -4.72 -8.89 2.15
N THR A 33 -4.52 -7.63 2.51
CA THR A 33 -4.58 -6.50 1.58
C THR A 33 -3.21 -5.82 1.53
N CYS A 34 -2.94 -5.11 0.44
CA CYS A 34 -1.70 -4.35 0.30
C CYS A 34 -1.99 -2.98 -0.26
N LEU A 35 -1.32 -1.98 0.31
CA LEU A 35 -1.24 -0.62 -0.15
C LEU A 35 0.14 -0.37 -0.74
N VAL A 36 0.19 0.30 -1.88
CA VAL A 36 1.43 0.65 -2.58
C VAL A 36 1.46 2.15 -2.84
N LEU A 37 2.50 2.82 -2.36
CA LEU A 37 2.70 4.25 -2.57
C LEU A 37 3.67 4.48 -3.73
N VAL A 38 3.21 5.13 -4.80
CA VAL A 38 4.03 5.49 -5.96
C VAL A 38 3.84 6.96 -6.28
N ASN A 39 4.93 7.73 -6.23
CA ASN A 39 4.92 9.15 -6.59
C ASN A 39 3.80 9.95 -5.87
N GLY A 40 3.60 9.69 -4.58
CA GLY A 40 2.57 10.34 -3.75
C GLY A 40 1.13 9.86 -4.00
N ARG A 41 0.94 8.77 -4.75
CA ARG A 41 -0.37 8.14 -4.95
C ARG A 41 -0.41 6.76 -4.31
N GLU A 42 -1.48 6.52 -3.56
CA GLU A 42 -1.72 5.25 -2.87
C GLU A 42 -2.59 4.34 -3.74
N TYR A 43 -2.19 3.07 -3.82
CA TYR A 43 -2.89 2.05 -4.57
C TYR A 43 -3.13 0.85 -3.68
N GLN A 44 -4.39 0.62 -3.31
CA GLN A 44 -4.79 -0.54 -2.52
C GLN A 44 -5.43 -1.62 -3.40
N THR A 45 -5.30 -2.87 -2.97
CA THR A 45 -6.08 -4.00 -3.47
C THR A 45 -7.57 -3.84 -3.13
N ASP A 46 -8.49 -4.03 -4.09
CA ASP A 46 -9.94 -3.96 -3.83
C ASP A 46 -10.46 -5.14 -2.99
N LEU A 47 -9.74 -6.26 -3.00
CA LEU A 47 -10.13 -7.52 -2.39
C LEU A 47 -9.03 -7.99 -1.44
N ALA A 48 -9.42 -8.77 -0.43
CA ALA A 48 -8.48 -9.48 0.42
C ALA A 48 -8.03 -10.78 -0.28
N TYR A 49 -6.72 -11.02 -0.27
CA TYR A 49 -6.06 -12.19 -0.85
C TYR A 49 -5.71 -13.22 0.21
N GLU A 50 -5.42 -14.45 -0.19
CA GLU A 50 -5.05 -15.54 0.73
C GLU A 50 -3.66 -15.36 1.38
N SER A 51 -2.78 -14.58 0.77
CA SER A 51 -1.37 -14.41 1.20
C SER A 51 -0.87 -13.00 0.93
N ASP A 52 0.12 -12.57 1.71
CA ASP A 52 0.77 -11.25 1.59
C ASP A 52 1.41 -11.04 0.22
N GLY A 53 2.10 -12.03 -0.33
CA GLY A 53 2.75 -11.93 -1.63
C GLY A 53 1.75 -11.72 -2.78
N LEU A 54 0.58 -12.35 -2.71
CA LEU A 54 -0.50 -12.13 -3.69
C LEU A 54 -1.07 -10.72 -3.58
N ALA A 55 -1.28 -10.23 -2.35
CA ALA A 55 -1.76 -8.87 -2.13
C ALA A 55 -0.75 -7.83 -2.67
N GLN A 56 0.54 -8.01 -2.39
CA GLN A 56 1.62 -7.13 -2.87
C GLN A 56 1.70 -7.12 -4.39
N GLU A 57 1.68 -8.29 -5.04
CA GLU A 57 1.77 -8.39 -6.50
C GLU A 57 0.55 -7.77 -7.19
N ASN A 58 -0.65 -7.99 -6.66
CA ASN A 58 -1.87 -7.39 -7.22
C ASN A 58 -1.90 -5.87 -7.02
N ALA A 59 -1.44 -5.37 -5.87
CA ALA A 59 -1.30 -3.94 -5.66
C ALA A 59 -0.26 -3.32 -6.61
N ALA A 60 0.89 -3.98 -6.79
CA ALA A 60 1.92 -3.57 -7.73
C ALA A 60 1.41 -3.55 -9.18
N MET A 61 0.63 -4.55 -9.59
CA MET A 61 0.01 -4.63 -10.91
C MET A 61 -0.90 -3.42 -11.17
N ARG A 62 -1.78 -3.09 -10.22
CA ARG A 62 -2.68 -1.93 -10.30
C ARG A 62 -1.89 -0.63 -10.40
N ALA A 63 -0.95 -0.42 -9.48
CA ALA A 63 -0.08 0.74 -9.48
C ALA A 63 0.66 0.86 -10.82
N PHE A 64 1.19 -0.25 -11.36
CA PHE A 64 1.92 -0.27 -12.62
C PHE A 64 1.03 0.09 -13.81
N MET A 65 -0.16 -0.49 -13.91
CA MET A 65 -1.11 -0.21 -14.99
C MET A 65 -1.58 1.25 -15.02
N VAL A 66 -1.70 1.85 -13.84
CA VAL A 66 -2.09 3.25 -13.70
C VAL A 66 -0.87 4.15 -13.99
N CYS A 67 0.26 3.93 -13.30
CA CYS A 67 1.51 4.68 -13.45
C CYS A 67 2.11 4.63 -14.87
N ARG A 68 1.99 3.51 -15.60
CA ARG A 68 2.51 3.40 -16.97
C ARG A 68 1.76 4.29 -17.97
N ASN A 69 0.50 4.62 -17.69
CA ASN A 69 -0.36 5.45 -18.55
C ASN A 69 -0.27 6.94 -18.20
N PHE A 70 0.41 7.34 -17.12
CA PHE A 70 0.71 8.75 -16.88
C PHE A 70 1.67 9.25 -17.95
N SER A 71 1.14 9.88 -18.99
CA SER A 71 1.91 10.60 -20.00
C SER A 71 2.79 11.65 -19.32
N VAL A 72 4.06 11.72 -19.72
CA VAL A 72 5.04 12.75 -19.31
C VAL A 72 4.66 14.17 -19.74
N ASN A 73 3.54 14.36 -20.45
CA ASN A 73 3.09 15.64 -20.98
C ASN A 73 1.71 16.01 -20.42
N GLY A 74 1.72 16.84 -19.38
CA GLY A 74 0.54 17.41 -18.74
C GLY A 74 0.98 18.27 -17.57
N VAL A 75 1.53 19.44 -17.88
CA VAL A 75 1.77 20.50 -16.89
C VAL A 75 0.44 20.89 -16.22
N ALA A 76 0.25 20.44 -14.98
CA ALA A 76 -0.56 21.00 -13.89
C ALA A 76 -0.57 19.90 -12.80
N ASP A 77 0.04 20.07 -11.63
CA ASP A 77 -0.21 21.18 -10.73
C ASP A 77 1.07 21.56 -9.97
N THR A 78 1.31 22.86 -9.88
CA THR A 78 2.35 23.44 -9.04
C THR A 78 1.68 23.70 -7.69
N ARG A 79 2.33 23.32 -6.56
CA ARG A 79 1.94 23.63 -5.16
C ARG A 79 0.84 22.66 -4.67
N GLU A 80 0.90 21.99 -3.53
CA GLU A 80 1.51 22.17 -2.21
C GLU A 80 2.08 20.80 -1.75
N GLY A 81 3.14 20.68 -0.95
CA GLY A 81 3.11 21.22 0.40
C GLY A 81 2.04 20.54 1.27
N VAL A 82 1.89 19.22 1.21
CA VAL A 82 1.23 18.48 2.30
C VAL A 82 2.30 17.69 3.04
N GLU A 83 2.77 18.29 4.13
CA GLU A 83 3.10 17.53 5.33
C GLU A 83 1.93 16.58 5.60
N VAL A 84 2.16 15.28 5.52
CA VAL A 84 1.37 14.31 6.28
C VAL A 84 2.06 14.08 7.61
N GLU A 85 2.22 15.17 8.37
CA GLU A 85 2.35 15.06 9.82
C GLU A 85 0.92 14.85 10.37
N ALA A 86 0.67 13.62 10.83
CA ALA A 86 -0.48 13.19 11.62
C ALA A 86 -1.91 13.40 11.06
N ILE A 87 -2.51 12.33 10.52
CA ILE A 87 -3.82 11.82 11.00
C ILE A 87 -3.98 10.32 10.71
N LEU A 88 -3.36 9.48 11.53
CA LEU A 88 -4.03 8.26 11.99
C LEU A 88 -3.64 7.99 13.45
N SER A 89 -3.90 8.97 14.30
CA SER A 89 -4.27 8.70 15.68
C SER A 89 -5.78 8.95 15.79
N THR A 90 -6.50 7.94 16.24
CA THR A 90 -7.93 7.92 16.62
C THR A 90 -8.94 7.44 15.57
N SER A 91 -8.94 6.11 15.33
CA SER A 91 -10.18 5.33 15.42
C SER A 91 -9.93 3.82 15.46
N ALA A 92 -9.46 3.34 16.62
CA ALA A 92 -9.77 2.00 17.13
C ALA A 92 -9.52 1.90 18.65
N ALA A 93 -9.89 2.94 19.41
CA ALA A 93 -10.16 2.74 20.82
C ALA A 93 -11.63 2.30 20.95
N ALA A 94 -11.89 1.00 20.82
CA ALA A 94 -13.02 0.29 21.46
C ALA A 94 -13.22 -1.10 20.86
N VAL A 95 -12.52 -2.11 21.40
CA VAL A 95 -13.09 -3.40 21.88
C VAL A 95 -11.99 -3.96 22.80
N LEU A 96 -12.01 -3.58 24.08
CA LEU A 96 -12.58 -4.37 25.18
C LEU A 96 -11.80 -5.66 25.51
N GLN A 97 -11.19 -5.61 26.70
CA GLN A 97 -10.91 -6.70 27.65
C GLN A 97 -9.80 -7.69 27.22
N ARG A 98 -8.60 -7.71 27.81
CA ARG A 98 -8.28 -7.95 29.24
C ARG A 98 -9.23 -8.94 29.88
N LEU A 99 -8.88 -10.23 29.82
CA LEU A 99 -8.87 -11.16 30.95
C LEU A 99 -7.95 -12.36 30.64
N PRO A 100 -7.28 -12.93 31.65
CA PRO A 100 -6.41 -14.09 31.54
C PRO A 100 -7.23 -15.39 31.59
N SER A 101 -6.72 -16.45 30.99
CA SER A 101 -7.20 -17.81 31.25
C SER A 101 -6.02 -18.64 31.75
N ASP A 102 -5.75 -18.46 33.03
CA ASP A 102 -5.19 -19.51 33.89
C ASP A 102 -6.40 -20.29 34.41
N GLU A 103 -6.59 -21.51 33.95
CA GLU A 103 -7.32 -22.53 34.71
C GLU A 103 -6.67 -23.88 34.42
N SER A 104 -5.72 -24.19 35.29
CA SER A 104 -5.18 -25.52 35.53
C SER A 104 -6.01 -26.16 36.63
N SER A 105 -6.41 -27.42 36.39
CA SER A 105 -6.97 -28.43 37.30
C SER A 105 -8.50 -28.57 37.40
#